data_AF-A0A1F7CSE9-F1
#
_entry.id   AF-A0A1F7CSE9-F1
#
_cell.length_a   1.000
_cell.length_b   1.000
_cell.length_c   1.000
_cell.angle_alpha   90.00
_cell.angle_beta   90.00
_cell.angle_gamma   90.00
#
_symmetry.space_group_name_H-M   'P 1'
#
loop_
_entity.id
_entity.type
_entity.pdbx_description
1 polymer ?
#
loop_
_entity_poly.entity_id
_entity_poly.type
_entity_poly.pdbx_seq_one_letter_code
_entity_poly.pdbx_strand_id
1 'polypeptide(L)'
;MTDYLATIAQGQKTTLSAAEEKKMGEAAAAPMNDGHNQFLQVILALIDKVEIDVYKPETFLKKDVYDKLDETWRDKTDLALLNIANHLQNIYLFRVSKQTPDEAPILASMIDELWQMKQRIEETHDVFKF
;
A
#
# COMPACT_ATOMS: atom_id res chain seq x y z
N MET A 1 -17.08 23.92 30.11
CA MET A 1 -17.12 23.40 28.72
C MET A 1 -15.97 24.05 27.99
N THR A 2 -14.92 23.27 27.71
CA THR A 2 -13.74 23.73 26.97
C THR A 2 -14.18 24.09 25.55
N ASP A 3 -13.89 25.32 25.15
CA ASP A 3 -14.29 25.88 23.87
C ASP A 3 -13.49 25.21 22.74
N TYR A 4 -14.07 24.16 22.17
CA TYR A 4 -13.48 23.32 21.12
C TYR A 4 -13.06 24.16 19.90
N LEU A 5 -13.71 25.30 19.66
CA LEU A 5 -13.40 26.20 18.54
C LEU A 5 -12.10 26.97 18.77
N ALA A 6 -11.75 27.29 20.01
CA ALA A 6 -10.50 27.98 20.34
C ALA A 6 -9.26 27.09 20.13
N THR A 7 -9.39 25.77 20.35
CA THR A 7 -8.31 24.80 20.13
C THR A 7 -8.04 24.57 18.64
N ILE A 8 -9.08 24.59 17.80
CA ILE A 8 -8.93 24.48 16.33
C ILE A 8 -8.28 25.74 15.76
N ALA A 9 -8.65 26.93 16.28
CA ALA A 9 -8.07 28.20 15.85
C ALA A 9 -6.58 28.37 16.22
N GLN A 10 -6.09 27.71 17.27
CA GLN A 10 -4.66 27.66 17.59
C GLN A 10 -3.89 26.58 16.81
N GLY A 11 -4.55 25.52 16.33
CA GLY A 11 -3.93 24.47 15.53
C GLY A 11 -3.70 24.84 14.05
N GLN A 12 -4.38 25.86 13.54
CA GLN A 12 -4.38 26.25 12.12
C GLN A 12 -3.55 27.51 11.78
N LYS A 13 -2.62 27.91 12.66
CA LYS A 13 -1.75 29.07 12.41
C LYS A 13 -0.34 28.70 11.96
N THR A 14 -0.26 27.84 10.95
CA THR A 14 0.89 27.79 10.04
C THR A 14 0.33 27.69 8.62
N THR A 15 -0.11 28.82 8.07
CA THR A 15 -0.18 28.98 6.62
C THR A 15 1.23 28.75 6.11
N LEU A 16 1.48 27.54 5.60
CA LEU A 16 2.72 27.19 4.91
C LEU A 16 2.96 28.26 3.84
N SER A 17 4.15 28.83 3.82
CA SER A 17 4.53 29.81 2.81
C SER A 17 4.51 29.13 1.43
N ALA A 18 4.29 29.91 0.36
CA ALA A 18 4.34 29.39 -1.01
C ALA A 18 5.67 28.66 -1.33
N ALA A 19 6.74 28.96 -0.59
CA ALA A 19 8.03 28.25 -0.66
C ALA A 19 8.03 26.89 0.06
N GLU A 20 7.25 26.74 1.14
CA GLU A 20 7.03 25.47 1.83
C GLU A 20 6.03 24.59 1.07
N GLU A 21 4.99 25.17 0.47
CA GLU A 21 4.09 24.47 -0.46
C GLU A 21 4.87 23.98 -1.70
N LYS A 22 5.75 24.82 -2.24
CA LYS A 22 6.65 24.44 -3.34
C LYS A 22 7.65 23.36 -2.91
N LYS A 23 8.21 23.43 -1.70
CA LYS A 23 9.08 22.38 -1.13
C LYS A 23 8.35 21.07 -0.87
N MET A 24 7.04 21.11 -0.57
CA MET A 24 6.22 19.90 -0.44
C MET A 24 5.92 19.28 -1.81
N GLY A 25 5.76 20.09 -2.86
CA GLY A 25 5.73 19.62 -4.26
C GLY A 25 7.10 19.18 -4.79
N GLU A 26 8.19 19.73 -4.25
CA GLU A 26 9.59 19.36 -4.46
C GLU A 26 10.10 18.42 -3.36
N ALA A 27 9.23 17.71 -2.64
CA ALA A 27 9.65 16.57 -1.85
C ALA A 27 10.17 15.55 -2.87
N ALA A 28 11.46 15.66 -3.18
CA ALA A 28 12.16 14.82 -4.13
C ALA A 28 11.72 13.41 -3.84
N ALA A 29 11.14 12.76 -4.85
CA ALA A 29 10.81 11.37 -4.80
C ALA A 29 12.03 10.67 -4.23
N ALA A 30 11.99 10.28 -2.96
CA ALA A 30 13.07 9.47 -2.43
C ALA A 30 13.05 8.23 -3.32
N PRO A 31 14.14 7.95 -4.06
CA PRO A 31 14.15 6.80 -4.96
C PRO A 31 13.73 5.59 -4.14
N MET A 32 12.82 4.81 -4.71
CA MET A 32 12.28 3.64 -4.04
C MET A 32 13.44 2.77 -3.55
N ASN A 33 13.45 2.41 -2.27
CA ASN A 33 14.55 1.62 -1.72
C ASN A 33 14.63 0.25 -2.43
N ASP A 34 15.80 -0.39 -2.38
CA ASP A 34 16.03 -1.66 -3.10
C ASP A 34 15.02 -2.75 -2.70
N GLY A 35 14.60 -2.78 -1.44
CA GLY A 35 13.60 -3.72 -0.94
C GLY A 35 12.22 -3.54 -1.57
N HIS A 36 11.73 -2.31 -1.64
CA HIS A 36 10.45 -1.96 -2.27
C HIS A 36 10.49 -2.23 -3.78
N ASN A 37 11.62 -1.99 -4.44
CA ASN A 37 11.84 -2.37 -5.84
C ASN A 37 11.76 -3.88 -6.05
N GLN A 38 12.44 -4.64 -5.19
CA GLN A 38 12.40 -6.09 -5.25
C GLN A 38 10.99 -6.64 -5.00
N PHE A 39 10.28 -6.10 -4.01
CA PHE A 39 8.90 -6.49 -3.70
C PHE A 39 7.94 -6.18 -4.85
N LEU A 40 8.04 -4.99 -5.44
CA LEU A 40 7.26 -4.64 -6.64
C LEU A 40 7.57 -5.60 -7.79
N GLN A 41 8.85 -5.93 -8.02
CA GLN A 41 9.23 -6.87 -9.09
C GLN A 41 8.67 -8.27 -8.85
N VAL A 42 8.64 -8.76 -7.60
CA VAL A 42 8.02 -10.03 -7.24
C VAL A 42 6.53 -10.03 -7.58
N ILE A 43 5.81 -8.99 -7.16
CA ILE A 43 4.39 -8.83 -7.45
C ILE A 43 4.13 -8.81 -8.96
N LEU A 44 4.88 -8.00 -9.71
CA LEU A 44 4.71 -7.89 -11.16
C LEU A 44 5.01 -9.23 -11.85
N ALA A 45 6.06 -9.94 -11.42
CA ALA A 45 6.37 -11.26 -11.96
C ALA A 45 5.25 -12.28 -11.70
N LEU A 46 4.58 -12.21 -10.55
CA LEU A 46 3.43 -13.08 -10.25
C LEU A 46 2.22 -12.74 -11.12
N ILE A 47 1.99 -11.45 -11.41
CA ILE A 47 0.93 -11.00 -12.33
C ILE A 47 1.23 -11.47 -13.75
N ASP A 48 2.46 -11.27 -14.24
CA ASP A 48 2.88 -11.64 -15.59
C ASP A 48 2.80 -13.16 -15.82
N LYS A 49 3.06 -13.96 -14.78
CA LYS A 49 2.90 -15.42 -14.80
C LYS A 49 1.46 -15.89 -14.60
N VAL A 50 0.51 -14.97 -14.38
CA VAL A 50 -0.89 -15.28 -14.08
C VAL A 50 -1.05 -16.12 -12.80
N GLU A 51 -0.10 -16.01 -11.87
CA GLU A 51 -0.17 -16.67 -10.56
C GLU A 51 -1.06 -15.89 -9.58
N ILE A 52 -1.16 -14.57 -9.79
CA ILE A 52 -2.08 -13.67 -9.11
C ILE A 52 -2.81 -12.79 -10.15
N ASP A 53 -4.06 -12.45 -9.87
CA ASP A 53 -4.91 -11.57 -10.69
C ASP A 53 -5.47 -10.46 -9.80
N VAL A 54 -5.11 -9.21 -10.12
CA VAL A 54 -5.45 -8.03 -9.30
C VAL A 54 -6.95 -7.80 -9.13
N TYR A 55 -7.79 -8.43 -9.96
CA TYR A 55 -9.25 -8.37 -9.87
C TYR A 55 -9.86 -9.58 -9.15
N LYS A 56 -9.03 -10.54 -8.75
CA LYS A 56 -9.43 -11.79 -8.08
C LYS A 56 -8.57 -12.00 -6.83
N PRO A 57 -8.93 -11.35 -5.71
CA PRO A 57 -8.12 -11.36 -4.49
C PRO A 57 -7.83 -12.77 -3.97
N GLU A 58 -8.73 -13.74 -4.18
CA GLU A 58 -8.54 -15.13 -3.78
C GLU A 58 -7.28 -15.78 -4.38
N THR A 59 -6.77 -15.23 -5.48
CA THR A 59 -5.55 -15.71 -6.14
C THR A 59 -4.28 -15.33 -5.39
N PHE A 60 -4.33 -14.35 -4.48
CA PHE A 60 -3.16 -13.86 -3.73
C PHE A 60 -2.75 -14.83 -2.62
N LEU A 61 -3.67 -15.70 -2.21
CA LEU A 61 -3.52 -16.56 -1.06
C LEU A 61 -2.79 -17.87 -1.41
N LYS A 62 -1.89 -18.28 -0.53
CA LYS A 62 -1.43 -19.67 -0.39
C LYS A 62 -2.55 -20.47 0.26
N LYS A 63 -3.41 -21.10 -0.56
CA LYS A 63 -4.60 -21.85 -0.12
C LYS A 63 -4.28 -22.87 0.98
N ASP A 64 -3.15 -23.55 0.87
CA ASP A 64 -2.68 -24.56 1.82
C ASP A 64 -2.30 -24.00 3.21
N VAL A 65 -1.99 -22.71 3.29
CA VAL A 65 -1.78 -21.97 4.56
C VAL A 65 -3.11 -21.41 5.05
N TYR A 66 -3.86 -20.75 4.16
CA TYR A 66 -5.14 -20.12 4.48
C TYR A 66 -6.15 -21.12 5.06
N ASP A 67 -6.27 -22.31 4.46
CA ASP A 67 -7.23 -23.33 4.90
C ASP A 67 -6.92 -23.88 6.30
N LYS A 68 -5.69 -23.69 6.79
CA LYS A 68 -5.24 -24.09 8.13
C LYS A 68 -5.38 -22.98 9.17
N LEU A 69 -5.74 -21.76 8.78
CA LEU A 69 -5.95 -20.66 9.70
C LEU A 69 -7.15 -20.96 10.61
N ASP A 70 -7.03 -20.60 11.88
CA ASP A 70 -8.21 -20.52 12.74
C ASP A 70 -9.18 -19.43 12.25
N GLU A 71 -10.41 -19.45 12.75
CA GLU A 71 -11.47 -18.54 12.33
C GLU A 71 -11.08 -17.07 12.53
N THR A 72 -10.41 -16.74 13.63
CA THR A 72 -9.99 -15.36 13.94
C THR A 72 -8.97 -14.84 12.95
N TRP A 73 -7.97 -15.65 12.58
CA TRP A 73 -6.95 -15.27 11.60
C TRP A 73 -7.49 -15.27 10.18
N ARG A 74 -8.45 -16.13 9.88
CA ARG A 74 -9.15 -16.14 8.59
C ARG A 74 -9.91 -14.84 8.37
N ASP A 75 -10.71 -14.41 9.34
CA ASP A 75 -11.47 -13.15 9.27
C ASP A 75 -10.54 -11.94 9.09
N LYS A 76 -9.43 -11.91 9.85
CA LYS A 76 -8.42 -10.86 9.70
C LYS A 76 -7.77 -10.87 8.32
N THR A 77 -7.47 -12.05 7.81
CA THR A 77 -6.87 -12.24 6.49
C THR A 77 -7.84 -11.79 5.40
N ASP A 78 -9.13 -12.13 5.50
CA ASP A 78 -10.14 -11.73 4.52
C ASP A 78 -10.32 -10.20 4.48
N LEU A 79 -10.33 -9.56 5.66
CA LEU A 79 -10.39 -8.09 5.74
C LEU A 79 -9.13 -7.44 5.15
N ALA A 80 -7.95 -7.97 5.48
CA ALA A 80 -6.69 -7.49 4.93
C ALA A 80 -6.64 -7.69 3.40
N LEU A 81 -7.14 -8.83 2.92
CA LEU A 81 -7.15 -9.21 1.52
C LEU A 81 -7.91 -8.21 0.66
N LEU A 82 -9.08 -7.75 1.11
CA LEU A 82 -9.85 -6.73 0.41
C LEU A 82 -9.06 -5.42 0.26
N ASN A 83 -8.41 -4.97 1.33
CA ASN A 83 -7.61 -3.73 1.32
C ASN A 83 -6.38 -3.87 0.42
N ILE A 84 -5.67 -5.00 0.53
CA ILE A 84 -4.52 -5.37 -0.29
C ILE A 84 -4.92 -5.39 -1.77
N ALA A 85 -6.08 -5.95 -2.12
CA ALA A 85 -6.56 -5.99 -3.50
C ALA A 85 -6.77 -4.61 -4.10
N ASN A 86 -7.46 -3.73 -3.38
CA ASN A 86 -7.68 -2.36 -3.82
C ASN A 86 -6.35 -1.63 -4.04
N HIS A 87 -5.40 -1.78 -3.11
CA HIS A 87 -4.08 -1.16 -3.24
C HIS A 87 -3.27 -1.73 -4.40
N LEU A 88 -3.27 -3.05 -4.55
CA LEU A 88 -2.54 -3.72 -5.62
C LEU A 88 -3.11 -3.36 -6.99
N GLN A 89 -4.42 -3.23 -7.12
CA GLN A 89 -5.07 -2.74 -8.33
C GLN A 89 -4.61 -1.31 -8.67
N ASN A 90 -4.53 -0.43 -7.68
CA ASN A 90 -4.05 0.94 -7.89
C ASN A 90 -2.57 0.95 -8.33
N ILE A 91 -1.71 0.13 -7.73
CA ILE A 91 -0.30 -0.03 -8.15
C ILE A 91 -0.22 -0.54 -9.59
N TYR A 92 -1.03 -1.54 -9.94
CA TYR A 92 -1.08 -2.07 -11.30
C TYR A 92 -1.55 -1.01 -12.31
N LEU A 93 -2.62 -0.27 -12.00
CA LEU A 93 -3.13 0.82 -12.84
C LEU A 93 -2.08 1.92 -13.03
N PHE A 94 -1.38 2.27 -11.95
CA PHE A 94 -0.28 3.23 -11.98
C PHE A 94 0.79 2.80 -12.99
N ARG A 95 1.14 1.51 -12.98
CA ARG A 95 2.17 0.94 -13.86
C ARG A 95 1.76 0.85 -15.32
N VAL A 96 0.52 0.48 -15.62
CA VAL A 96 0.05 0.36 -17.02
C VAL A 96 -0.33 1.72 -17.63
N SER A 97 -0.54 2.74 -16.81
CA SER A 97 -0.83 4.09 -17.25
C SER A 97 0.37 4.73 -17.93
N LYS A 98 0.25 5.03 -19.23
CA LYS A 98 1.26 5.80 -19.98
C LYS A 98 1.30 7.28 -19.60
N GLN A 99 0.40 7.73 -18.71
CA GLN A 99 0.25 9.14 -18.32
C GLN A 99 1.03 9.49 -17.06
N THR A 100 1.52 8.48 -16.32
CA THR A 100 2.18 8.72 -15.03
C THR A 100 3.69 8.43 -15.14
N PRO A 101 4.57 9.35 -14.71
CA PRO A 101 6.00 9.11 -14.70
C PRO A 101 6.36 7.91 -13.80
N ASP A 102 7.32 7.09 -14.24
CA ASP A 102 7.79 5.90 -13.50
C ASP A 102 8.39 6.26 -12.12
N GLU A 103 8.96 7.47 -11.98
CA GLU A 103 9.57 7.98 -10.75
C GLU A 103 8.58 8.81 -9.92
N ALA A 104 7.45 8.21 -9.54
CA ALA A 104 6.48 8.92 -8.72
C ALA A 104 6.64 8.57 -7.24
N PRO A 105 6.85 9.57 -6.35
CA PRO A 105 6.91 9.33 -4.90
C PRO A 105 5.67 8.59 -4.36
N ILE A 106 4.52 8.81 -5.00
CA ILE A 106 3.26 8.18 -4.63
C ILE A 106 3.29 6.65 -4.78
N LEU A 107 4.02 6.13 -5.79
CA LEU A 107 4.15 4.69 -6.00
C LEU A 107 4.93 4.04 -4.86
N ALA A 108 6.00 4.69 -4.39
CA ALA A 108 6.79 4.21 -3.26
C ALA A 108 5.96 4.17 -1.97
N SER A 109 5.12 5.17 -1.71
CA SER A 109 4.19 5.17 -0.57
C SER A 109 3.15 4.07 -0.67
N MET A 110 2.56 3.85 -1.85
CA MET A 110 1.58 2.78 -2.07
C MET A 110 2.18 1.39 -1.83
N ILE A 111 3.43 1.19 -2.24
CA ILE A 111 4.16 -0.07 -2.05
C ILE A 111 4.51 -0.29 -0.57
N ASP A 112 4.93 0.76 0.14
CA ASP A 112 5.17 0.69 1.58
C ASP A 112 3.89 0.33 2.34
N GLU A 113 2.77 0.99 2.04
CA GLU A 113 1.47 0.68 2.64
C GLU A 113 1.04 -0.77 2.36
N LEU A 114 1.25 -1.27 1.13
CA LEU A 114 0.98 -2.66 0.78
C LEU A 114 1.85 -3.62 1.60
N TRP A 115 3.14 -3.33 1.73
CA TRP A 115 4.07 -4.11 2.53
C TRP A 115 3.62 -4.15 4.00
N GLN A 116 3.29 -3.01 4.59
CA GLN A 116 2.85 -2.93 5.98
C GLN A 116 1.55 -3.70 6.22
N MET A 117 0.59 -3.64 5.30
CA MET A 117 -0.65 -4.41 5.41
C MET A 117 -0.40 -5.91 5.40
N LYS A 118 0.51 -6.38 4.54
CA LYS A 118 0.94 -7.77 4.46
C LYS A 118 1.61 -8.22 5.76
N GLN A 119 2.58 -7.45 6.27
CA GLN A 119 3.35 -7.81 7.47
C GLN A 119 2.46 -8.04 8.69
N ARG A 120 1.37 -7.27 8.86
CA ARG A 120 0.42 -7.46 9.97
C ARG A 120 -0.19 -8.86 10.04
N ILE A 121 -0.28 -9.57 8.92
CA ILE A 121 -0.76 -10.95 8.87
C ILE A 121 0.42 -11.92 8.94
N GLU A 122 1.48 -11.63 8.21
CA GLU A 122 2.64 -12.52 8.04
C GLU A 122 3.61 -12.58 9.21
N GLU A 123 3.54 -11.62 10.13
CA GLU A 123 4.19 -11.76 11.44
C GLU A 123 3.75 -13.05 12.15
N THR A 124 2.56 -13.56 11.84
CA THR A 124 2.04 -14.81 12.41
C THR A 124 1.84 -15.92 11.36
N HIS A 125 1.37 -15.58 10.15
CA HIS A 125 1.03 -16.55 9.12
C HIS A 125 1.42 -16.08 7.71
N ASP A 126 2.35 -16.79 7.08
CA ASP A 126 2.79 -16.53 5.69
C ASP A 126 1.72 -16.97 4.66
N VAL A 127 0.66 -16.17 4.54
CA VAL A 127 -0.55 -16.52 3.78
C VAL A 127 -0.58 -15.94 2.37
N PHE A 128 0.21 -14.90 2.07
CA PHE A 128 0.23 -14.29 0.73
C PHE A 128 1.37 -14.87 -0.13
N LYS A 129 1.19 -14.84 -1.45
CA LYS A 129 2.16 -15.39 -2.42
C LYS A 129 3.36 -14.48 -2.72
N PHE A 130 3.19 -13.18 -2.54
CA PHE A 130 4.25 -12.17 -2.65
C PHE A 130 4.89 -11.92 -1.28
#